data_AF-A0A352BTT0-F1
#
_entry.id   AF-A0A352BTT0-F1
#
_cell.length_a   1.000
_cell.length_b   1.000
_cell.length_c   1.000
_cell.angle_alpha   90.00
_cell.angle_beta   90.00
_cell.angle_gamma   90.00
#
_symmetry.space_group_name_H-M   'P 1'
#
loop_
_entity.id
_entity.type
_entity.pdbx_description
1 polymer ?
#
loop_
_entity_poly.entity_id
_entity_poly.type
_entity_poly.pdbx_seq_one_letter_code
_entity_poly.pdbx_strand_id
1 'polypeptide(L)'
;MRNIVLLVLLGCFTSLVQGQELNATVTIDAEQTGQPNAQVFRTLKDQLTELLNETQWTNRTFTNQERIDCNFTLILQSFESTSFSGSLQVQSSRTIFGSTYDSPVYNYNDRQFVFEYSEFQPLVFNINNFDSNLVSILAY
;
A
#
# COMPACT_ATOMS: atom_id res chain seq x y z
N MET A 1 32.35 -7.67 -32.63
CA MET A 1 32.45 -8.58 -31.46
C MET A 1 32.49 -7.85 -30.11
N ARG A 2 33.23 -6.74 -29.95
CA ARG A 2 33.27 -5.95 -28.69
C ARG A 2 31.92 -5.40 -28.21
N ASN A 3 31.04 -4.98 -29.14
CA ASN A 3 29.74 -4.40 -28.79
C ASN A 3 28.69 -5.45 -28.35
N ILE A 4 28.85 -6.72 -28.75
CA ILE A 4 27.94 -7.82 -28.35
C ILE A 4 28.25 -8.25 -26.91
N VAL A 5 29.52 -8.24 -26.52
CA VAL A 5 29.95 -8.54 -25.14
C VAL A 5 29.40 -7.50 -24.15
N LEU A 6 29.42 -6.21 -24.52
CA LEU A 6 28.84 -5.13 -23.72
C LEU A 6 27.32 -5.29 -23.53
N LEU A 7 26.61 -5.73 -24.57
CA LEU A 7 25.15 -5.96 -24.52
C LEU A 7 24.78 -7.16 -23.63
N VAL A 8 25.57 -8.23 -23.67
CA VAL A 8 25.40 -9.39 -22.78
C VAL A 8 25.74 -9.04 -21.34
N LEU A 9 26.78 -8.23 -21.11
CA LEU A 9 27.17 -7.77 -19.77
C LEU A 9 26.09 -6.88 -19.13
N LEU A 10 25.47 -5.98 -19.91
CA LEU A 10 24.38 -5.11 -19.43
C LEU A 10 23.09 -5.89 -19.10
N GLY A 11 22.82 -6.98 -19.84
CA GLY A 11 21.65 -7.84 -19.63
C GLY A 11 21.73 -8.72 -18.38
N CYS A 12 22.92 -9.00 -17.85
CA CYS A 12 23.07 -9.80 -16.62
C CYS A 12 22.76 -9.04 -15.32
N PHE A 13 22.70 -7.70 -15.34
CA PHE A 13 22.43 -6.90 -14.13
C PHE A 13 20.94 -6.71 -13.83
N THR A 14 20.03 -7.06 -14.74
CA THR A 14 18.59 -6.84 -14.56
C THR A 14 17.89 -7.91 -13.73
N SER A 15 18.56 -9.01 -13.38
CA SER A 15 17.96 -10.15 -12.67
C SER A 15 18.06 -10.09 -11.14
N LEU A 16 18.51 -8.97 -10.57
CA LEU A 16 18.63 -8.79 -9.11
C LEU A 16 17.52 -7.93 -8.50
N VAL A 17 16.35 -7.87 -9.14
CA VAL A 17 15.17 -7.30 -8.48
C VAL A 17 14.66 -8.34 -7.48
N GLN A 18 15.11 -8.21 -6.24
CA GLN A 18 14.54 -8.92 -5.10
C GLN A 18 13.19 -8.24 -4.80
N GLY A 19 12.09 -8.98 -4.93
CA GLY A 19 10.80 -8.55 -4.37
C GLY A 19 10.96 -8.42 -2.86
N GLN A 20 10.29 -7.45 -2.25
CA GLN A 20 10.22 -7.25 -0.80
C GLN A 20 8.76 -7.26 -0.39
N GLU A 21 8.49 -7.68 0.84
CA GLU A 21 7.14 -7.59 1.42
C GLU A 21 6.91 -6.22 2.06
N LEU A 22 5.64 -5.90 2.25
CA LEU A 22 5.21 -4.63 2.83
C LEU A 22 5.09 -4.75 4.36
N ASN A 23 5.42 -3.68 5.05
CA ASN A 23 5.04 -3.41 6.43
C ASN A 23 4.19 -2.14 6.43
N ALA A 24 2.88 -2.31 6.28
CA ALA A 24 1.94 -1.22 6.06
C ALA A 24 1.34 -0.72 7.37
N THR A 25 1.38 0.60 7.58
CA THR A 25 0.63 1.29 8.62
C THR A 25 -0.44 2.13 7.95
N VAL A 26 -1.70 1.95 8.37
CA VAL A 26 -2.84 2.73 7.85
C VAL A 26 -3.31 3.71 8.91
N THR A 27 -3.42 4.98 8.54
CA THR A 27 -3.95 6.06 9.36
C THR A 27 -5.17 6.65 8.67
N ILE A 28 -6.28 6.82 9.39
CA ILE A 28 -7.49 7.46 8.87
C ILE A 28 -7.73 8.73 9.67
N ASP A 29 -7.70 9.86 8.97
CA ASP A 29 -8.15 11.16 9.42
C ASP A 29 -9.56 11.40 8.88
N ALA A 30 -10.52 11.58 9.79
CA ALA A 30 -11.92 11.83 9.45
C ALA A 30 -12.43 13.13 10.08
N GLU A 31 -11.55 14.06 10.47
CA GLU A 31 -11.96 15.33 11.09
C GLU A 31 -12.91 16.13 10.19
N GLN A 32 -12.68 16.11 8.88
CA GLN A 32 -13.47 16.86 7.90
C GLN A 32 -14.89 16.29 7.69
N THR A 33 -15.13 15.03 8.10
CA THR A 33 -16.46 14.39 8.00
C THR A 33 -17.46 14.91 9.03
N GLY A 34 -17.01 15.65 10.05
CA GLY A 34 -17.84 16.08 11.18
C GLY A 34 -18.17 14.98 12.20
N GLN A 35 -17.81 13.72 11.94
CA GLN A 35 -17.98 12.59 12.86
C GLN A 35 -16.69 11.77 13.04
N PRO A 36 -15.57 12.37 13.51
CA PRO A 36 -14.25 11.74 13.50
C PRO A 36 -14.13 10.42 14.29
N ASN A 37 -15.07 10.16 15.22
CA ASN A 37 -15.05 8.98 16.09
C ASN A 37 -16.01 7.86 15.64
N ALA A 38 -16.52 7.90 14.40
CA ALA A 38 -17.40 6.84 13.91
C ALA A 38 -16.68 5.48 13.92
N GLN A 39 -17.38 4.43 14.37
CA GLN A 39 -16.83 3.08 14.48
C GLN A 39 -16.36 2.53 13.13
N VAL A 40 -17.07 2.88 12.06
CA VAL A 40 -16.76 2.51 10.67
C VAL A 40 -15.32 2.81 10.28
N PHE A 41 -14.75 3.93 10.73
CA PHE A 41 -13.36 4.29 10.42
C PHE A 41 -12.35 3.43 11.16
N ARG A 42 -12.67 3.01 12.40
CA ARG A 42 -11.81 2.10 13.16
C ARG A 42 -11.77 0.73 12.50
N THR A 43 -12.94 0.19 12.16
CA THR A 43 -13.06 -1.08 11.45
C THR A 43 -12.38 -1.03 10.09
N LEU A 44 -12.59 0.03 9.31
CA LEU A 44 -11.93 0.22 8.01
C LEU A 44 -10.41 0.24 8.15
N LYS A 45 -9.87 1.00 9.10
CA LYS A 45 -8.42 1.07 9.35
C LYS A 45 -7.85 -0.31 9.69
N ASP A 46 -8.52 -1.05 10.57
CA ASP A 46 -8.06 -2.36 11.01
C ASP A 46 -8.11 -3.37 9.84
N GLN A 47 -9.20 -3.41 9.07
CA GLN A 47 -9.33 -4.27 7.89
C GLN A 47 -8.33 -3.93 6.78
N LEU A 48 -8.05 -2.65 6.54
CA LEU A 48 -7.03 -2.24 5.57
C LEU A 48 -5.62 -2.62 6.02
N THR A 49 -5.34 -2.48 7.33
CA THR A 49 -4.04 -2.86 7.90
C THR A 49 -3.84 -4.37 7.83
N GLU A 50 -4.88 -5.16 8.12
CA GLU A 50 -4.90 -6.62 7.98
C GLU A 50 -4.70 -7.03 6.53
N LEU A 51 -5.48 -6.47 5.60
CA LEU A 51 -5.36 -6.73 4.17
C LEU A 51 -3.93 -6.50 3.68
N LEU A 52 -3.31 -5.35 3.98
CA LEU A 52 -1.99 -5.01 3.45
C LEU A 52 -0.86 -5.87 4.04
N ASN A 53 -0.94 -6.26 5.31
CA ASN A 53 0.11 -7.00 6.00
C ASN A 53 -0.05 -8.52 5.95
N GLU A 54 -1.27 -9.03 5.81
CA GLU A 54 -1.56 -10.46 5.71
C GLU A 54 -1.64 -10.95 4.27
N THR A 55 -1.84 -10.04 3.30
CA THR A 55 -1.74 -10.41 1.88
C THR A 55 -0.29 -10.75 1.54
N GLN A 56 -0.09 -11.96 1.02
CA GLN A 56 1.20 -12.38 0.50
C GLN A 56 1.39 -11.80 -0.92
N TRP A 57 2.16 -10.72 -1.04
CA TRP A 57 2.42 -10.04 -2.31
C TRP A 57 3.45 -10.79 -3.16
N THR A 58 4.32 -11.57 -2.52
CA THR A 58 5.37 -12.34 -3.19
C THR A 58 5.47 -13.77 -2.66
N ASN A 59 5.95 -14.69 -3.49
CA ASN A 59 6.09 -16.11 -3.12
C ASN A 59 7.27 -16.42 -2.18
N ARG A 60 7.80 -15.44 -1.44
CA ARG A 60 9.01 -15.58 -0.61
C ARG A 60 8.73 -15.20 0.83
N THR A 61 9.43 -15.83 1.76
CA THR A 61 9.37 -15.51 3.20
C THR A 61 10.42 -14.46 3.55
N PHE A 62 10.01 -13.37 4.18
CA PHE A 62 10.90 -12.28 4.58
C PHE A 62 10.93 -12.14 6.09
N THR A 63 12.08 -11.72 6.61
CA THR A 63 12.18 -11.25 7.99
C THR A 63 11.58 -9.85 8.11
N ASN A 64 11.11 -9.46 9.30
CA ASN A 64 10.53 -8.13 9.51
C ASN A 64 11.50 -6.99 9.14
N GLN A 65 12.81 -7.22 9.25
CA GLN A 65 13.84 -6.23 8.90
C GLN A 65 14.03 -6.04 7.39
N GLU A 66 13.53 -6.95 6.55
CA GLU A 66 13.64 -6.87 5.08
C GLU A 66 12.39 -6.26 4.43
N ARG A 67 11.33 -6.04 5.22
CA ARG A 67 10.08 -5.45 4.76
C ARG A 67 10.26 -3.95 4.50
N ILE A 68 9.51 -3.43 3.54
CA ILE A 68 9.46 -2.00 3.26
C ILE A 68 8.39 -1.37 4.14
N ASP A 69 8.76 -0.33 4.88
CA ASP A 69 7.80 0.42 5.67
C ASP A 69 6.95 1.32 4.76
N CYS A 70 5.64 1.13 4.80
CA CYS A 70 4.67 1.90 4.02
C CYS A 70 3.67 2.55 4.96
N ASN A 71 3.42 3.84 4.76
CA ASN A 71 2.41 4.60 5.47
C ASN A 71 1.31 5.05 4.50
N PHE A 72 0.08 4.64 4.80
CA PHE A 72 -1.13 5.01 4.06
C PHE A 72 -1.94 5.95 4.94
N THR A 73 -2.03 7.21 4.56
CA THR A 73 -2.84 8.22 5.25
C THR A 73 -4.07 8.52 4.41
N LEU A 74 -5.24 8.12 4.91
CA LEU A 74 -6.53 8.41 4.33
C LEU A 74 -7.12 9.65 5.02
N ILE A 75 -7.40 10.70 4.25
CA ILE A 75 -8.08 11.90 4.76
C ILE A 75 -9.48 11.91 4.16
N LEU A 76 -10.48 11.61 4.98
CA LEU A 76 -11.88 11.52 4.59
C LEU A 76 -12.54 12.89 4.69
N GLN A 77 -13.11 13.34 3.58
CA GLN A 77 -13.84 14.60 3.46
C GLN A 77 -15.33 14.40 3.75
N SER A 78 -15.91 13.33 3.22
CA SER A 78 -17.31 12.99 3.48
C SER A 78 -17.55 11.49 3.37
N PHE A 79 -18.62 11.02 3.98
CA PHE A 79 -19.12 9.66 3.81
C PHE A 79 -20.64 9.67 3.78
N GLU A 80 -21.24 8.88 2.89
CA GLU A 80 -22.68 8.72 2.73
C GLU A 80 -23.01 7.23 2.65
N SER A 81 -23.53 6.69 3.76
CA SER A 81 -23.86 5.26 3.91
C SER A 81 -22.65 4.34 3.64
N THR A 82 -22.44 3.95 2.39
CA THR A 82 -21.35 3.06 1.95
C THR A 82 -20.35 3.75 1.03
N SER A 83 -20.60 4.99 0.61
CA SER A 83 -19.71 5.77 -0.25
C SER A 83 -18.83 6.69 0.59
N PHE A 84 -17.54 6.71 0.29
CA PHE A 84 -16.54 7.52 0.97
C PHE A 84 -15.80 8.37 -0.05
N SER A 85 -15.52 9.62 0.31
CA SER A 85 -14.71 10.53 -0.51
C SER A 85 -13.65 11.24 0.32
N GLY A 86 -12.49 11.46 -0.30
CA GLY A 86 -11.36 12.09 0.34
C GLY A 86 -10.09 12.06 -0.50
N SER A 87 -8.95 12.02 0.19
CA SER A 87 -7.63 11.89 -0.42
C SER A 87 -6.83 10.78 0.24
N LEU A 88 -5.98 10.11 -0.54
CA LEU A 88 -5.06 9.07 -0.10
C LEU A 88 -3.62 9.54 -0.30
N GLN A 89 -2.84 9.55 0.77
CA GLN A 89 -1.41 9.75 0.70
C GLN A 89 -0.70 8.43 1.01
N VAL A 90 0.18 8.01 0.10
CA VAL A 90 1.01 6.80 0.27
C VAL A 90 2.47 7.24 0.32
N GLN A 91 3.17 6.82 1.37
CA GLN A 91 4.61 7.02 1.49
C GLN A 91 5.27 5.70 1.82
N SER A 92 6.34 5.35 1.12
CA SER A 92 7.17 4.21 1.49
C SER A 92 8.61 4.62 1.75
N SER A 93 9.22 3.97 2.73
CA SER A 93 10.59 4.18 3.14
C SER A 93 11.31 2.85 3.36
N ARG A 94 12.61 2.85 3.06
CA ARG A 94 13.48 1.70 3.33
C ARG A 94 14.71 2.16 4.09
N THR A 95 15.16 1.37 5.05
CA THR A 95 16.45 1.60 5.70
C THR A 95 17.59 1.31 4.73
N ILE A 96 18.57 2.22 4.67
CA ILE A 96 19.77 2.02 3.85
C ILE A 96 20.62 0.92 4.51
N PHE A 97 21.05 -0.07 3.72
CA PHE A 97 21.89 -1.16 4.22
C PHE A 97 23.12 -0.65 4.98
N GLY A 98 23.28 -1.11 6.23
CA GLY A 98 24.39 -0.69 7.10
C GLY A 98 24.23 0.69 7.74
N SER A 99 23.02 1.27 7.70
CA SER A 99 22.70 2.56 8.28
C SER A 99 21.46 2.49 9.17
N THR A 100 21.26 3.50 10.00
CA THR A 100 20.00 3.75 10.74
C THR A 100 19.12 4.77 10.04
N TYR A 101 19.51 5.22 8.83
CA TYR A 101 18.77 6.22 8.07
C TYR A 101 17.79 5.55 7.10
N ASP A 102 16.53 5.97 7.18
CA ASP A 102 15.49 5.60 6.24
C ASP A 102 15.48 6.56 5.05
N SER A 103 15.40 5.99 3.86
CA SER A 103 15.30 6.71 2.60
C SER A 103 13.90 6.55 2.02
N PRO A 104 13.21 7.66 1.65
CA PRO A 104 11.92 7.56 0.99
C PRO A 104 12.10 6.94 -0.40
N VAL A 105 11.31 5.91 -0.68
CA VAL A 105 11.31 5.18 -1.95
C VAL A 105 10.17 5.66 -2.84
N TYR A 106 9.01 5.92 -2.24
CA TYR A 106 7.81 6.33 -2.95
C TYR A 106 7.02 7.36 -2.15
N ASN A 107 6.46 8.34 -2.84
CA ASN A 107 5.49 9.27 -2.26
C ASN A 107 4.46 9.62 -3.33
N TYR A 108 3.21 9.31 -3.05
CA TYR A 108 2.09 9.58 -3.94
C TYR A 108 0.94 10.18 -3.15
N ASN A 109 0.24 11.13 -3.77
CA ASN A 109 -0.89 11.80 -3.18
C ASN A 109 -2.03 11.83 -4.20
N ASP A 110 -3.03 10.99 -3.96
CA ASP A 110 -4.28 11.01 -4.68
C ASP A 110 -5.27 11.96 -4.00
N ARG A 111 -5.61 13.04 -4.69
CA ARG A 111 -6.55 14.05 -4.17
C ARG A 111 -8.02 13.71 -4.43
N GLN A 112 -8.30 12.71 -5.27
CA GLN A 112 -9.65 12.33 -5.67
C GLN A 112 -9.85 10.85 -5.39
N PHE A 113 -9.81 10.50 -4.11
CA PHE A 113 -10.01 9.14 -3.65
C PHE A 113 -11.48 8.92 -3.29
N VAL A 114 -12.20 8.17 -4.12
CA VAL A 114 -13.60 7.81 -3.92
C VAL A 114 -13.72 6.30 -3.95
N PHE A 115 -14.30 5.72 -2.90
CA PHE A 115 -14.42 4.28 -2.77
C PHE A 115 -15.72 3.90 -2.06
N GLU A 116 -16.17 2.68 -2.32
CA GLU A 116 -17.28 2.08 -1.61
C GLU A 116 -16.77 1.09 -0.55
N TYR A 117 -17.34 1.16 0.63
CA TYR A 117 -17.04 0.29 1.75
C TYR A 117 -18.30 0.00 2.55
N SER A 118 -18.50 -1.28 2.88
CA SER A 118 -19.58 -1.72 3.76
C SER A 118 -18.97 -2.42 4.95
N GLU A 119 -19.35 -2.00 6.16
CA GLU A 119 -18.90 -2.68 7.38
C GLU A 119 -19.27 -4.16 7.32
N PHE A 120 -18.37 -5.01 7.81
CA PHE A 120 -18.50 -6.47 7.82
C PHE A 120 -18.41 -7.15 6.46
N GLN A 121 -18.27 -6.42 5.36
CA GLN A 121 -17.90 -7.02 4.09
C GLN A 121 -16.41 -7.38 4.13
N PRO A 122 -16.04 -8.64 3.82
CA PRO A 122 -14.63 -9.00 3.77
C PRO A 122 -13.95 -8.32 2.58
N LEU A 123 -12.81 -7.69 2.83
CA LEU A 123 -11.92 -7.20 1.78
C LEU A 123 -11.07 -8.38 1.31
N VAL A 124 -11.37 -8.92 0.13
CA VAL A 124 -10.65 -10.08 -0.43
C VAL A 124 -9.80 -9.60 -1.60
N PHE A 125 -8.48 -9.78 -1.47
CA PHE A 125 -7.56 -9.59 -2.59
C PHE A 125 -7.60 -10.82 -3.52
N ASN A 126 -7.82 -10.57 -4.80
CA ASN A 126 -7.74 -11.60 -5.84
C ASN A 126 -6.85 -11.11 -6.97
N ILE A 127 -5.78 -11.84 -7.25
CA ILE A 127 -4.83 -11.51 -8.32
C ILE A 127 -5.46 -11.65 -9.73
N ASN A 128 -6.52 -12.44 -9.84
CA ASN A 128 -7.18 -12.73 -11.11
C ASN A 128 -8.45 -11.91 -11.33
N ASN A 129 -8.94 -11.19 -10.31
CA ASN A 129 -10.21 -10.49 -10.39
C ASN A 129 -10.22 -9.18 -9.59
N PHE A 130 -10.80 -8.13 -10.17
CA PHE A 130 -10.92 -6.81 -9.55
C PHE A 130 -12.31 -6.67 -8.92
N ASP A 131 -12.50 -7.21 -7.72
CA ASP A 131 -13.83 -7.28 -7.08
C ASP A 131 -14.20 -5.97 -6.34
N SER A 132 -13.23 -5.23 -5.82
CA SER A 132 -13.45 -3.97 -5.09
C SER A 132 -12.49 -2.88 -5.56
N ASN A 133 -13.00 -1.68 -5.82
CA ASN A 133 -12.19 -0.53 -6.23
C ASN A 133 -11.16 -0.15 -5.15
N LEU A 134 -11.56 -0.21 -3.87
CA LEU A 134 -10.68 0.04 -2.72
C LEU A 134 -9.49 -0.92 -2.69
N VAL A 135 -9.77 -2.22 -2.81
CA VAL A 135 -8.73 -3.26 -2.85
C VAL A 135 -7.85 -3.09 -4.08
N SER A 136 -8.45 -2.71 -5.22
CA SER A 136 -7.72 -2.53 -6.47
C SER A 136 -6.74 -1.36 -6.39
N ILE A 137 -7.14 -0.21 -5.84
CA ILE A 137 -6.23 0.96 -5.71
C ILE A 137 -5.10 0.70 -4.71
N LEU A 138 -5.35 -0.12 -3.69
CA LEU A 138 -4.34 -0.45 -2.70
C LEU A 138 -3.36 -1.55 -3.18
N ALA A 139 -3.83 -2.44 -4.05
CA ALA A 139 -3.07 -3.59 -4.53
C ALA A 139 -2.32 -3.36 -5.85
N TYR A 140 -2.75 -2.42 -6.69
CA TYR A 140 -2.24 -2.18 -8.04
C TYR A 140 -1.89 -0.71 -8.27
#